data_AF-C5LRT8-F1
#
_entry.id   AF-C5LRT8-F1
#
_cell.length_a   1.000
_cell.length_b   1.000
_cell.length_c   1.000
_cell.angle_alpha   90.00
_cell.angle_beta   90.00
_cell.angle_gamma   90.00
#
_symmetry.space_group_name_H-M   'P 1'
#
loop_
_entity.id
_entity.type
_entity.pdbx_description
1 polymer ?
#
loop_
_entity_poly.entity_id
_entity_poly.type
_entity_poly.pdbx_seq_one_letter_code
_entity_poly.pdbx_strand_id
1 'polypeptide(L)'
;MRQVGVVACCGRIAINDMVERLAEDHKHAKMLAEGLASIDGVACDVDATETNMIRWGLDRKVQDRATCAKVVEALANSDEVCVKMICIERGSAIRAVTHRHITTDDIVKAINKVRKVMEKVTTTWPKLTTADHVLTIE
;
A
#
# COMPACT_ATOMS: atom_id res chain seq x y z
N MET A 1 23.37 6.79 -24.90
CA MET A 1 22.97 5.39 -25.10
C MET A 1 22.98 5.07 -26.59
N ARG A 2 23.93 4.28 -27.10
CA ARG A 2 24.02 3.92 -28.55
C ARG A 2 23.49 2.51 -28.89
N GLN A 3 23.18 1.67 -27.90
CA GLN A 3 22.64 0.32 -28.10
C GLN A 3 21.18 0.20 -27.60
N VAL A 4 20.28 0.97 -28.21
CA VAL A 4 18.86 1.03 -27.80
C VAL A 4 18.06 -0.24 -28.12
N GLY A 5 18.57 -1.10 -29.01
CA GLY A 5 17.88 -2.30 -29.47
C GLY A 5 17.56 -3.31 -28.35
N VAL A 6 18.42 -3.39 -27.33
CA VAL A 6 18.19 -4.30 -26.18
C VAL A 6 16.98 -3.86 -25.36
N VAL A 7 16.88 -2.56 -25.05
CA VAL A 7 15.72 -2.00 -24.32
C VAL A 7 14.46 -2.04 -25.18
N ALA A 8 14.58 -1.75 -26.48
CA ALA A 8 13.45 -1.80 -27.42
C ALA A 8 12.87 -3.22 -27.56
N CYS A 9 13.70 -4.27 -27.51
CA CYS A 9 13.24 -5.65 -27.54
C CYS A 9 12.33 -5.98 -26.34
N CYS A 10 12.74 -5.59 -25.13
CA CYS A 10 11.92 -5.73 -23.92
C CYS A 10 10.63 -4.89 -24.02
N GLY A 11 10.70 -3.68 -24.56
CA GLY A 11 9.54 -2.81 -24.78
C GLY A 11 8.52 -3.43 -25.74
N ARG A 12 8.97 -4.12 -26.79
CA ARG A 12 8.10 -4.83 -27.72
C ARG A 12 7.30 -5.94 -27.02
N ILE A 13 7.96 -6.73 -26.16
CA ILE A 13 7.30 -7.76 -25.35
C ILE A 13 6.31 -7.12 -24.37
N ALA A 14 6.70 -6.02 -23.72
CA ALA A 14 5.85 -5.30 -22.77
C ALA A 14 4.58 -4.70 -23.40
N ILE A 15 4.61 -4.35 -24.69
CA ILE A 15 3.43 -3.83 -25.39
C ILE A 15 2.59 -4.97 -25.97
N ASN A 16 3.22 -6.02 -26.50
CA ASN A 16 2.50 -7.06 -27.24
C ASN A 16 1.95 -8.17 -26.34
N ASP A 17 2.67 -8.54 -25.28
CA ASP A 17 2.39 -9.79 -24.54
C ASP A 17 1.91 -9.53 -23.10
N MET A 18 1.97 -8.28 -22.63
CA MET A 18 1.81 -7.94 -21.22
C MET A 18 0.56 -7.12 -20.89
N VAL A 19 -0.13 -6.56 -21.89
CA VAL A 19 -1.28 -5.66 -21.70
C VAL A 19 -2.48 -6.38 -21.09
N GLU A 20 -2.83 -7.57 -21.58
CA GLU A 20 -3.99 -8.34 -21.08
C GLU A 20 -3.85 -8.69 -19.59
N ARG A 21 -2.61 -8.89 -19.13
CA ARG A 21 -2.30 -9.24 -17.75
C ARG A 21 -2.56 -8.09 -16.76
N LEU A 22 -2.70 -6.84 -17.22
CA LEU A 22 -3.04 -5.72 -16.32
C LEU A 22 -4.37 -5.97 -15.56
N ALA A 23 -5.28 -6.75 -16.15
CA ALA A 23 -6.50 -7.20 -15.47
C ALA A 23 -6.21 -8.03 -14.20
N GLU A 24 -5.12 -8.81 -14.16
CA GLU A 24 -4.69 -9.53 -12.95
C GLU A 24 -4.24 -8.56 -11.87
N ASP A 25 -3.47 -7.53 -12.24
CA ASP A 25 -3.00 -6.53 -11.29
C ASP A 25 -4.19 -5.74 -10.72
N HIS A 26 -5.22 -5.44 -11.53
CA HIS A 26 -6.47 -4.82 -11.08
C HIS A 26 -7.24 -5.73 -10.12
N LYS A 27 -7.34 -7.03 -10.43
CA LYS A 27 -7.97 -8.02 -9.53
C LYS A 27 -7.25 -8.10 -8.19
N HIS A 28 -5.92 -8.14 -8.19
CA HIS A 28 -5.13 -8.13 -6.95
C HIS A 28 -5.28 -6.82 -6.17
N ALA A 29 -5.36 -5.68 -6.85
CA ALA A 29 -5.60 -4.41 -6.20
C ALA A 29 -6.96 -4.35 -5.51
N LYS A 30 -8.01 -4.84 -6.20
CA LYS A 30 -9.35 -4.94 -5.62
C LYS A 30 -9.38 -5.88 -4.42
N MET A 31 -8.74 -7.05 -4.51
CA MET A 31 -8.61 -7.98 -3.38
C MET A 31 -7.89 -7.36 -2.18
N LEU A 32 -6.83 -6.58 -2.43
CA LEU A 32 -6.13 -5.83 -1.38
C LEU A 32 -7.04 -4.77 -0.76
N ALA A 33 -7.77 -3.99 -1.58
CA ALA A 33 -8.69 -2.97 -1.10
C ALA A 33 -9.82 -3.55 -0.23
N GLU A 34 -10.44 -4.65 -0.67
CA GLU A 34 -11.44 -5.39 0.10
C GLU A 34 -10.88 -5.88 1.44
N GLY A 35 -9.66 -6.45 1.41
CA GLY A 35 -8.97 -6.89 2.61
C GLY A 35 -8.66 -5.76 3.58
N LEU A 36 -8.19 -4.62 3.07
CA LEU A 36 -7.90 -3.41 3.86
C LEU A 36 -9.17 -2.81 4.48
N ALA A 37 -10.27 -2.72 3.72
CA ALA A 37 -11.54 -2.20 4.20
C ALA A 37 -12.14 -3.03 5.35
N SER A 38 -11.75 -4.31 5.47
CA SER A 38 -12.17 -5.19 6.58
C SER A 38 -11.40 -4.97 7.89
N ILE A 39 -10.35 -4.14 7.90
CA ILE A 39 -9.47 -3.95 9.06
C ILE A 39 -9.93 -2.76 9.89
N ASP A 40 -10.09 -2.98 11.18
CA ASP A 40 -10.50 -1.91 12.10
C ASP A 40 -9.45 -0.78 12.17
N GLY A 41 -9.91 0.46 11.97
CA GLY A 41 -9.02 1.64 11.96
C GLY A 41 -8.47 2.00 10.58
N VAL A 42 -8.78 1.23 9.54
CA VAL A 42 -8.46 1.53 8.15
C VAL A 42 -9.65 2.19 7.47
N ALA A 43 -9.40 3.28 6.74
CA ALA A 43 -10.36 3.92 5.85
C ALA A 43 -9.95 3.63 4.40
N CYS A 44 -10.65 2.70 3.73
CA CYS A 44 -10.37 2.31 2.35
C CYS A 44 -11.67 2.30 1.55
N ASP A 45 -11.66 2.95 0.38
CA ASP A 45 -12.78 2.94 -0.56
C ASP A 45 -12.51 1.88 -1.65
N VAL A 46 -13.24 0.78 -1.59
CA VAL A 46 -13.09 -0.35 -2.51
C VAL A 46 -13.57 0.03 -3.91
N ASP A 47 -14.66 0.79 -4.00
CA ASP A 47 -15.27 1.14 -5.28
C ASP A 47 -14.42 2.15 -6.06
N ALA A 48 -13.63 2.96 -5.36
CA ALA A 48 -12.61 3.83 -5.97
C ALA A 48 -11.39 3.08 -6.54
N THR A 49 -11.27 1.76 -6.32
CA THR A 49 -10.12 0.96 -6.79
C THR A 49 -10.44 0.27 -8.13
N GLU A 50 -10.28 1.01 -9.23
CA GLU A 50 -10.59 0.53 -10.59
C GLU A 50 -9.39 -0.07 -11.35
N THR A 51 -8.16 0.26 -10.92
CA THR A 51 -6.91 -0.14 -11.59
C THR A 51 -5.97 -0.88 -10.64
N ASN A 52 -4.66 -0.78 -10.82
CA ASN A 52 -3.66 -1.42 -9.96
C ASN A 52 -3.25 -0.57 -8.73
N MET A 53 -3.87 0.59 -8.51
CA MET A 53 -3.55 1.49 -7.42
C MET A 53 -4.66 1.50 -6.36
N ILE A 54 -4.28 1.32 -5.10
CA ILE A 54 -5.18 1.37 -3.95
C ILE A 54 -4.82 2.61 -3.14
N ARG A 55 -5.82 3.44 -2.84
CA ARG A 55 -5.72 4.57 -1.93
C ARG A 55 -6.48 4.25 -0.65
N TRP A 56 -5.78 4.33 0.48
CA TRP A 56 -6.39 4.12 1.79
C TRP A 56 -5.77 5.07 2.81
N GLY A 57 -6.41 5.22 3.96
CA GLY A 57 -5.93 6.06 5.05
C GLY A 57 -6.34 5.48 6.39
N LEU A 58 -6.20 6.30 7.42
CA LEU A 58 -6.56 5.93 8.78
C LEU A 58 -7.93 6.51 9.13
N ASP A 59 -8.76 5.72 9.80
CA ASP A 59 -10.00 6.20 10.38
C ASP A 59 -9.71 7.25 11.47
N ARG A 60 -10.58 8.24 11.63
CA ARG A 60 -10.48 9.28 12.65
C ARG A 60 -10.24 8.73 14.05
N LYS A 61 -10.77 7.55 14.37
CA LYS A 61 -10.64 6.92 15.69
C LYS A 61 -9.23 6.46 16.08
N VAL A 62 -8.32 6.32 15.11
CA VAL A 62 -6.91 5.92 15.35
C VAL A 62 -5.92 7.03 15.04
N GLN A 63 -6.39 8.15 14.48
CA GLN A 63 -5.54 9.30 14.10
C GLN A 63 -4.92 10.03 15.31
N ASP A 64 -5.42 9.81 16.53
CA ASP A 64 -4.80 10.32 17.76
C ASP A 64 -3.58 9.50 18.20
N ARG A 65 -3.36 8.32 17.61
CA ARG A 65 -2.27 7.38 17.93
C ARG A 65 -1.33 7.11 16.77
N ALA A 66 -1.79 7.25 15.54
CA ALA A 66 -1.02 6.91 14.35
C ALA A 66 -1.18 7.96 13.24
N THR A 67 -0.07 8.18 12.53
CA THR A 67 -0.05 8.86 11.24
C THR A 67 0.18 7.84 10.14
N CYS A 68 -0.22 8.16 8.91
CA CYS A 68 0.06 7.30 7.76
C CYS A 68 1.57 7.02 7.63
N ALA A 69 2.43 8.00 7.91
CA ALA A 69 3.88 7.85 7.88
C ALA A 69 4.39 6.80 8.87
N LYS A 70 3.96 6.86 10.14
CA LYS A 70 4.36 5.88 11.16
C LYS A 70 3.83 4.47 10.83
N VAL A 71 2.63 4.38 10.25
CA VAL A 71 2.09 3.09 9.79
C VAL A 71 2.90 2.53 8.63
N VAL A 72 3.20 3.34 7.60
CA VAL A 72 4.05 2.92 6.47
C VAL A 72 5.43 2.48 6.94
N GLU A 73 6.04 3.22 7.87
CA GLU A 73 7.31 2.83 8.49
C GLU A 73 7.20 1.47 9.19
N ALA A 74 6.18 1.27 10.02
CA ALA A 74 5.95 0.01 10.73
C ALA A 74 5.64 -1.18 9.78
N LEU A 75 5.03 -0.92 8.62
CA LEU A 75 4.80 -1.93 7.57
C LEU A 75 6.08 -2.31 6.84
N ALA A 76 6.96 -1.33 6.62
CA ALA A 76 8.27 -1.54 6.01
C ALA A 76 9.25 -2.23 6.97
N ASN A 77 9.09 -2.03 8.28
CA ASN A 77 9.95 -2.59 9.32
C ASN A 77 9.49 -4.02 9.70
N SER A 78 10.26 -5.05 9.32
CA SER A 78 9.95 -6.45 9.66
C SER A 78 11.08 -7.44 9.33
N ASP A 79 11.12 -8.54 10.09
CA ASP A 79 12.01 -9.69 9.84
C ASP A 79 11.45 -10.80 8.90
N GLU A 80 10.14 -10.81 8.59
CA GLU A 80 9.49 -11.90 7.83
C GLU A 80 8.82 -11.42 6.52
N VAL A 81 8.03 -10.33 6.58
CA VAL A 81 7.36 -9.74 5.40
C VAL A 81 7.48 -8.21 5.45
N CYS A 82 8.15 -7.64 4.46
CA CYS A 82 8.28 -6.20 4.27
C CYS A 82 7.19 -5.72 3.30
N VAL A 83 6.31 -4.82 3.75
CA VAL A 83 5.27 -4.23 2.90
C VAL A 83 5.60 -2.77 2.65
N LYS A 84 6.03 -2.46 1.42
CA LYS A 84 6.36 -1.10 1.02
C LYS A 84 5.15 -0.42 0.39
N MET A 85 4.79 0.71 0.95
CA MET A 85 3.77 1.63 0.43
C MET A 85 4.31 3.04 0.56
N ILE A 86 3.63 4.01 -0.05
CA ILE A 86 4.02 5.41 0.04
C ILE A 86 2.92 6.23 0.70
N CYS A 87 3.32 7.24 1.46
CA CYS A 87 2.41 8.31 1.86
C CYS A 87 2.22 9.28 0.69
N ILE A 88 0.98 9.74 0.53
CA ILE A 88 0.58 10.73 -0.46
C ILE A 88 -0.29 11.79 0.23
N GLU A 89 -0.72 12.82 -0.52
CA GLU A 89 -1.66 13.84 -0.02
C GLU A 89 -1.17 14.53 1.27
N ARG A 90 0.13 14.85 1.35
CA ARG A 90 0.75 15.42 2.57
C ARG A 90 0.51 14.55 3.81
N GLY A 91 0.57 13.23 3.62
CA GLY A 91 0.46 12.22 4.67
C GLY A 91 -0.96 11.90 5.14
N SER A 92 -2.01 12.41 4.49
CA SER A 92 -3.39 12.01 4.83
C SER A 92 -3.78 10.65 4.24
N ALA A 93 -3.04 10.14 3.26
CA ALA A 93 -3.34 8.87 2.61
C ALA A 93 -2.08 8.06 2.30
N ILE A 94 -2.28 6.76 2.10
CA ILE A 94 -1.31 5.74 1.75
C ILE A 94 -1.71 5.18 0.38
N ARG A 95 -0.72 5.02 -0.50
CA ARG A 95 -0.89 4.38 -1.80
C ARG A 95 -0.15 3.04 -1.85
N ALA A 96 -0.88 2.00 -2.21
CA ALA A 96 -0.34 0.70 -2.61
C ALA A 96 -0.49 0.52 -4.13
N VAL A 97 0.46 -0.18 -4.76
CA VAL A 97 0.45 -0.44 -6.20
C VAL A 97 0.77 -1.91 -6.45
N THR A 98 -0.15 -2.63 -7.08
CA THR A 98 0.08 -4.00 -7.55
C THR A 98 0.76 -3.99 -8.92
N HIS A 99 1.54 -5.02 -9.20
CA HIS A 99 2.27 -5.18 -10.46
C HIS A 99 2.61 -6.65 -10.66
N ARG A 100 3.24 -6.97 -11.80
CA ARG A 100 3.46 -8.35 -12.25
C ARG A 100 3.99 -9.34 -11.20
N HIS A 101 4.89 -8.89 -10.33
CA HIS A 101 5.55 -9.74 -9.34
C HIS A 101 4.78 -9.89 -8.03
N ILE A 102 3.61 -9.25 -7.89
CA ILE A 102 2.76 -9.39 -6.71
C ILE A 102 1.76 -10.51 -6.96
N THR A 103 1.90 -11.58 -6.19
CA THR A 103 1.03 -12.75 -6.23
C THR A 103 -0.13 -12.61 -5.25
N THR A 104 -1.14 -13.47 -5.37
CA THR A 104 -2.25 -13.55 -4.41
C THR A 104 -1.75 -13.83 -2.98
N ASP A 105 -0.72 -14.65 -2.82
CA ASP A 105 -0.12 -14.94 -1.51
C ASP A 105 0.54 -13.69 -0.90
N ASP A 106 1.19 -12.87 -1.72
CA ASP A 106 1.74 -11.58 -1.27
C ASP A 106 0.65 -10.62 -0.81
N ILE A 107 -0.51 -10.60 -1.49
CA ILE A 107 -1.68 -9.80 -1.07
C ILE A 107 -2.17 -10.27 0.30
N VAL A 108 -2.33 -11.58 0.51
CA VAL A 108 -2.77 -12.14 1.80
C VAL A 108 -1.76 -11.81 2.91
N LYS A 109 -0.47 -11.97 2.64
CA LYS A 109 0.61 -11.60 3.58
C LYS A 109 0.57 -10.10 3.91
N ALA A 110 0.35 -9.25 2.92
CA ALA A 110 0.25 -7.80 3.13
C ALA A 110 -0.95 -7.43 4.00
N ILE A 111 -2.14 -7.98 3.72
CA ILE A 111 -3.35 -7.76 4.54
C ILE A 111 -3.10 -8.20 5.99
N ASN A 112 -2.49 -9.37 6.20
CA ASN A 112 -2.18 -9.87 7.53
C ASN A 112 -1.16 -8.99 8.27
N LYS A 113 -0.14 -8.48 7.58
CA LYS A 113 0.82 -7.53 8.16
C LYS A 113 0.14 -6.22 8.55
N VAL A 114 -0.74 -5.67 7.70
CA VAL A 114 -1.51 -4.46 8.02
C VAL A 114 -2.39 -4.69 9.24
N ARG A 115 -3.11 -5.81 9.29
CA ARG A 115 -3.95 -6.17 10.44
C ARG A 115 -3.15 -6.18 11.75
N LYS A 116 -2.00 -6.87 11.77
CA LYS A 116 -1.09 -6.91 12.92
C LYS A 116 -0.58 -5.53 13.34
N VAL A 117 -0.27 -4.65 12.39
CA VAL A 117 0.18 -3.28 12.70
C VAL A 117 -0.97 -2.46 13.28
N MET A 118 -2.17 -2.55 12.70
CA MET A 118 -3.34 -1.83 13.18
C MET A 118 -3.81 -2.30 14.56
N GLU A 119 -3.71 -3.59 14.86
CA GLU A 119 -3.92 -4.12 16.22
C GLU A 119 -2.95 -3.50 17.23
N LYS A 120 -1.68 -3.30 16.85
CA LYS A 120 -0.69 -2.62 17.72
C LYS A 120 -1.01 -1.13 17.89
N VAL A 121 -1.50 -0.47 16.85
CA VAL A 121 -1.93 0.93 16.91
C VAL A 121 -3.05 1.11 17.96
N THR A 122 -4.04 0.22 17.96
CA THR A 122 -5.18 0.33 18.88
C THR A 122 -4.84 -0.07 20.31
N THR A 123 -3.96 -1.07 20.49
CA THR A 123 -3.66 -1.64 21.82
C THR A 123 -2.44 -1.06 22.51
N THR A 124 -1.38 -0.75 21.75
CA THR A 124 -0.02 -0.56 22.29
C THR A 124 0.55 0.82 22.04
N TRP A 125 0.20 1.46 20.91
CA TRP A 125 0.81 2.75 20.55
C TRP A 125 0.31 3.88 21.47
N PRO A 126 1.23 4.72 21.98
CA PRO A 126 0.85 5.89 22.76
C PRO A 126 0.12 6.91 21.89
N LYS A 127 -0.61 7.83 22.53
CA LYS A 127 -1.14 9.00 21.81
C LYS A 127 0.00 9.81 21.22
N LEU A 128 -0.23 10.34 20.02
CA LEU A 128 0.71 11.23 19.35
C LEU A 128 0.90 12.50 20.18
N THR A 129 2.13 12.99 20.18
CA THR A 129 2.50 14.27 20.77
C THR A 129 2.69 15.31 19.67
N THR A 130 2.80 16.59 20.03
CA THR A 130 2.96 17.70 19.07
C THR A 130 4.17 17.52 18.14
N ALA A 131 5.20 16.77 18.57
CA ALA A 131 6.39 16.47 17.76
C ALA A 131 6.12 15.46 16.62
N ASP A 132 5.15 14.55 16.80
CA ASP A 132 4.85 13.50 15.82
C ASP A 132 4.10 14.04 14.57
N HIS A 133 3.49 15.22 14.68
CA HIS A 133 2.77 15.86 13.57
C HIS A 133 3.70 16.58 12.57
N VAL A 134 4.97 16.80 12.93
CA VAL A 134 5.94 17.56 12.12
C VAL A 134 6.48 16.75 10.95
N LEU A 135 6.49 15.41 11.05
CA LEU A 135 6.95 14.50 9.98
C LEU A 135 6.03 14.43 8.75
N THR A 136 4.99 15.27 8.70
CA THR A 136 3.96 15.25 7.65
C THR A 136 4.11 16.36 6.60
N ILE A 137 5.13 17.24 6.71
CA ILE A 137 5.20 18.51 5.96
C ILE A 137 6.42 18.62 5.02
N GLU A 138 7.29 17.62 4.90
CA GLU A 138 8.41 17.64 3.93
C GLU A 138 8.13 16.81 2.67
#